data_AF-A0A968P1V1-F1
#
_entry.id   AF-A0A968P1V1-F1
#
_cell.length_a   1.000
_cell.length_b   1.000
_cell.length_c   1.000
_cell.angle_alpha   90.00
_cell.angle_beta   90.00
_cell.angle_gamma   90.00
#
_symmetry.space_group_name_H-M   'P 1'
#
loop_
_entity.id
_entity.type
_entity.pdbx_description
1 polymer ?
#
loop_
_entity_poly.entity_id
_entity_poly.type
_entity_poly.pdbx_seq_one_letter_code
_entity_poly.pdbx_strand_id
1 'polypeptide(L)'
;MTGDGDKTPGGTGDLLPTIADVAFHHGQDANFVLGILNPGPGGSIDQFATGDNRANQNASLLTHQQMWARNHNFWADRLEKLFPTWTDDQVFEAARALNEAEWQKVVYDEYLVKLLGKDALEKYDGYDPSVNPGVINEWTTVAFRFGHDQSSNVFDTLNENGTTPAAGSFTLAQSFQLANAANAIRDSGAMDQWVRGQLSSHTQEIDAKVVDGNRNLLFGIGATVDLEVLDIQRARDHGVGNFQKLYEGLFKNKPGYNPYDSFEEFAARNGLDADTLAALKDVYDDDIGKADSIVLGLLEKPVGDGMLGETFAYLTKIQFENTRDGDRLYYEERLKDSPWLLEQIENTTFTDIIARTTDIKYLYRDGFAAHERIGGDDGKNTLAGADFGVKKADLLMGYKGNDYLDGGKGDDDLYGGEGYDVFAFHKGTGHDKIGDFNVKEDKIALYGYGFKWASQVMAKAETTKDGTVLHLGEDTVEIGGVSLHQLTVKNFILDEPQYA
;
A
#
# COMPACT_ATOMS: atom_id res chain seq x y z
N MET A 1 -23.61 -2.29 -11.52
CA MET A 1 -23.55 -2.20 -10.05
C MET A 1 -23.98 -0.82 -9.52
N THR A 2 -24.89 -0.14 -10.20
CA THR A 2 -25.57 1.05 -9.66
C THR A 2 -26.99 1.02 -10.22
N GLY A 3 -28.01 0.98 -9.36
CA GLY A 3 -29.39 1.02 -9.82
C GLY A 3 -30.48 0.71 -8.80
N ASP A 4 -30.26 -0.18 -7.83
CA ASP A 4 -31.36 -0.70 -7.00
C ASP A 4 -31.24 -0.42 -5.50
N GLY A 5 -30.43 0.56 -5.08
CA GLY A 5 -30.39 1.02 -3.69
C GLY A 5 -29.81 0.04 -2.66
N ASP A 6 -29.69 -1.25 -2.97
CA ASP A 6 -29.10 -2.23 -2.06
C ASP A 6 -27.62 -1.91 -1.78
N LYS A 7 -27.18 -2.22 -0.55
CA LYS A 7 -25.75 -2.44 -0.20
C LYS A 7 -25.08 -3.14 -1.37
N THR A 8 -23.79 -2.89 -1.64
CA THR A 8 -23.08 -3.64 -2.70
C THR A 8 -23.45 -5.11 -2.52
N PRO A 9 -24.15 -5.75 -3.50
CA PRO A 9 -24.84 -7.00 -3.21
C PRO A 9 -23.81 -8.01 -2.71
N GLY A 10 -23.79 -8.24 -1.40
CA GLY A 10 -22.83 -9.16 -0.81
C GLY A 10 -23.16 -10.52 -1.37
N GLY A 11 -22.25 -11.09 -2.15
CA GLY A 11 -22.23 -12.52 -2.40
C GLY A 11 -22.21 -13.28 -1.07
N THR A 12 -22.46 -14.58 -1.14
CA THR A 12 -22.45 -15.44 0.06
C THR A 12 -21.18 -15.23 0.88
N GLY A 13 -21.32 -14.84 2.15
CA GLY A 13 -20.20 -14.69 3.07
C GLY A 13 -19.43 -13.37 2.97
N ASP A 14 -20.09 -12.25 2.64
CA ASP A 14 -19.47 -10.91 2.56
C ASP A 14 -18.39 -10.81 1.46
N LEU A 15 -18.67 -11.42 0.31
CA LEU A 15 -17.87 -11.34 -0.91
C LEU A 15 -18.54 -10.39 -1.92
N LEU A 16 -17.80 -9.90 -2.91
CA LEU A 16 -18.38 -9.28 -4.10
C LEU A 16 -19.35 -10.27 -4.79
N PRO A 17 -20.39 -9.78 -5.48
CA PRO A 17 -21.27 -10.65 -6.24
C PRO A 17 -20.52 -11.17 -7.48
N THR A 18 -20.80 -12.39 -7.91
CA THR A 18 -20.32 -12.88 -9.21
C THR A 18 -21.14 -12.31 -10.36
N ILE A 19 -20.63 -12.42 -11.58
CA ILE A 19 -21.37 -12.06 -12.79
C ILE A 19 -22.67 -12.87 -12.89
N ALA A 20 -22.64 -14.15 -12.51
CA ALA A 20 -23.83 -15.00 -12.41
C ALA A 20 -24.83 -14.51 -11.36
N ASP A 21 -24.36 -14.06 -10.18
CA ASP A 21 -25.23 -13.51 -9.12
C ASP A 21 -25.94 -12.25 -9.59
N VAL A 22 -25.21 -11.33 -10.24
CA VAL A 22 -25.78 -10.11 -10.83
C VAL A 22 -26.82 -10.45 -11.88
N ALA A 23 -26.53 -11.40 -12.77
CA ALA A 23 -27.47 -11.83 -13.79
C ALA A 23 -28.74 -12.43 -13.19
N PHE A 24 -28.60 -13.29 -12.19
CA PHE A 24 -29.71 -13.89 -11.47
C PHE A 24 -30.59 -12.83 -10.80
N HIS A 25 -29.97 -11.88 -10.08
CA HIS A 25 -30.69 -10.83 -9.35
C HIS A 25 -31.53 -9.94 -10.29
N HIS A 26 -31.03 -9.60 -11.47
CA HIS A 26 -31.74 -8.77 -12.45
C HIS A 26 -32.56 -9.59 -13.48
N GLY A 27 -32.70 -10.91 -13.31
CA GLY A 27 -33.42 -11.77 -14.24
C GLY A 27 -32.85 -11.76 -15.67
N GLN A 28 -31.54 -11.61 -15.81
CA GLN A 28 -30.81 -11.56 -17.09
C GLN A 28 -30.08 -12.88 -17.38
N ASP A 29 -29.70 -13.08 -18.64
CA ASP A 29 -28.78 -14.14 -19.02
C ASP A 29 -27.34 -13.82 -18.57
N ALA A 30 -26.66 -14.80 -17.97
CA ALA A 30 -25.32 -14.57 -17.41
C ALA A 30 -24.26 -14.28 -18.49
N ASN A 31 -24.38 -14.84 -19.70
CA ASN A 31 -23.46 -14.53 -20.80
C ASN A 31 -23.72 -13.14 -21.37
N PHE A 32 -24.96 -12.66 -21.34
CA PHE A 32 -25.28 -11.27 -21.67
C PHE A 32 -24.62 -10.30 -20.69
N VAL A 33 -24.73 -10.55 -19.39
CA VAL A 33 -24.07 -9.71 -18.36
C VAL A 33 -22.54 -9.80 -18.48
N LEU A 34 -21.98 -10.98 -18.72
CA LEU A 34 -20.55 -11.17 -18.98
C LEU A 34 -20.07 -10.32 -20.16
N GLY A 35 -20.85 -10.27 -21.25
CA GLY A 35 -20.53 -9.44 -22.43
C GLY A 35 -20.57 -7.94 -22.15
N ILE A 36 -21.45 -7.48 -21.25
CA ILE A 36 -21.51 -6.07 -20.82
C ILE A 36 -20.30 -5.71 -19.96
N LEU A 37 -20.01 -6.53 -18.95
CA LEU A 37 -18.92 -6.26 -18.00
C LEU A 37 -17.55 -6.43 -18.65
N ASN A 38 -17.45 -7.31 -19.65
CA ASN A 38 -16.26 -7.53 -20.47
C ASN A 38 -14.96 -7.63 -19.64
N PRO A 39 -14.82 -8.65 -18.77
CA PRO A 39 -13.71 -8.76 -17.82
C PRO A 39 -12.35 -9.09 -18.45
N GLY A 40 -12.24 -9.04 -19.78
CA GLY A 40 -11.01 -9.31 -20.51
C GLY A 40 -10.76 -10.80 -20.80
N PRO A 41 -9.51 -11.16 -21.17
CA PRO A 41 -9.15 -12.52 -21.54
C PRO A 41 -9.43 -13.54 -20.43
N GLY A 42 -10.07 -14.67 -20.79
CA GLY A 42 -10.42 -15.72 -19.82
C GLY A 42 -11.68 -15.44 -19.00
N GLY A 43 -12.49 -14.46 -19.43
CA GLY A 43 -13.72 -14.08 -18.75
C GLY A 43 -14.71 -15.24 -18.52
N SER A 44 -15.28 -15.30 -17.32
CA SER A 44 -16.26 -16.32 -16.90
C SER A 44 -17.38 -15.71 -16.07
N ILE A 45 -18.58 -16.30 -16.13
CA ILE A 45 -19.72 -15.90 -15.29
C ILE A 45 -19.45 -16.11 -13.79
N ASP A 46 -18.44 -16.93 -13.45
CA ASP A 46 -18.03 -17.17 -12.08
C ASP A 46 -17.05 -16.11 -11.55
N GLN A 47 -16.61 -15.13 -12.35
CA GLN A 47 -15.77 -14.04 -11.84
C GLN A 47 -16.59 -13.06 -11.00
N PHE A 48 -15.90 -12.29 -10.16
CA PHE A 48 -16.53 -11.21 -9.41
C PHE A 48 -16.92 -10.06 -10.34
N ALA A 49 -18.14 -9.57 -10.19
CA ALA A 49 -18.61 -8.37 -10.84
C ALA A 49 -18.10 -7.16 -10.06
N THR A 50 -17.39 -6.28 -10.76
CA THR A 50 -16.69 -5.11 -10.21
C THR A 50 -17.01 -3.85 -11.01
N GLY A 51 -16.74 -2.68 -10.44
CA GLY A 51 -16.89 -1.39 -11.14
C GLY A 51 -15.86 -1.19 -12.27
N ASP A 52 -14.74 -1.91 -12.20
CA ASP A 52 -13.69 -1.94 -13.22
C ASP A 52 -13.53 -3.36 -13.78
N ASN A 53 -13.45 -3.49 -15.10
CA ASN A 53 -13.42 -4.80 -15.76
C ASN A 53 -12.11 -5.57 -15.60
N ARG A 54 -11.05 -4.94 -15.07
CA ARG A 54 -9.73 -5.56 -14.85
C ARG A 54 -9.56 -6.08 -13.42
N ALA A 55 -10.54 -5.89 -12.54
CA ALA A 55 -10.45 -6.28 -11.13
C ALA A 55 -10.05 -7.75 -10.90
N ASN A 56 -10.45 -8.64 -11.80
CA ASN A 56 -10.15 -10.08 -11.73
C ASN A 56 -8.81 -10.44 -12.39
N GLN A 57 -7.98 -9.47 -12.78
CA GLN A 57 -6.76 -9.72 -13.54
C GLN A 57 -5.77 -10.55 -12.73
N ASN A 58 -5.52 -10.22 -11.46
CA ASN A 58 -4.64 -10.96 -10.56
C ASN A 58 -5.19 -10.99 -9.13
N ALA A 59 -4.70 -11.93 -8.32
CA ALA A 59 -5.26 -12.21 -6.99
C ALA A 59 -5.11 -11.02 -6.04
N SER A 60 -3.93 -10.38 -6.02
CA SER A 60 -3.63 -9.21 -5.20
C SER A 60 -4.56 -8.03 -5.49
N LEU A 61 -4.79 -7.73 -6.77
CA LEU A 61 -5.74 -6.69 -7.20
C LEU A 61 -7.16 -7.01 -6.74
N LEU A 62 -7.59 -8.26 -6.87
CA LEU A 62 -8.93 -8.68 -6.46
C LEU A 62 -9.13 -8.55 -4.94
N THR A 63 -8.11 -8.83 -4.12
CA THR A 63 -8.20 -8.60 -2.66
C THR A 63 -8.46 -7.14 -2.32
N HIS A 64 -7.83 -6.20 -3.04
CA HIS A 64 -8.08 -4.77 -2.84
C HIS A 64 -9.52 -4.38 -3.21
N GLN A 65 -10.03 -4.89 -4.33
CA GLN A 65 -11.42 -4.62 -4.74
C GLN A 65 -12.42 -5.12 -3.67
N GLN A 66 -12.14 -6.29 -3.08
CA GLN A 66 -12.93 -6.82 -1.98
C GLN A 66 -12.84 -5.95 -0.71
N MET A 67 -11.64 -5.49 -0.33
CA MET A 67 -11.45 -4.61 0.84
C MET A 67 -12.28 -3.33 0.70
N TRP A 68 -12.22 -2.64 -0.44
CA TRP A 68 -12.94 -1.39 -0.63
C TRP A 68 -14.46 -1.58 -0.78
N ALA A 69 -14.91 -2.73 -1.26
CA ALA A 69 -16.33 -3.09 -1.24
C ALA A 69 -16.83 -3.31 0.21
N ARG A 70 -16.06 -4.03 1.05
CA ARG A 70 -16.35 -4.19 2.48
C ARG A 70 -16.32 -2.85 3.22
N ASN A 71 -15.40 -1.98 2.82
CA ASN A 71 -15.26 -0.66 3.40
C ASN A 71 -16.48 0.24 3.14
N HIS A 72 -17.06 0.15 1.95
CA HIS A 72 -18.36 0.77 1.66
C HIS A 72 -19.47 0.22 2.57
N ASN A 73 -19.57 -1.10 2.72
CA ASN A 73 -20.60 -1.72 3.57
C ASN A 73 -20.43 -1.39 5.06
N PHE A 74 -19.19 -1.25 5.53
CA PHE A 74 -18.87 -0.75 6.87
C PHE A 74 -19.50 0.63 7.15
N TRP A 75 -19.48 1.52 6.15
CA TRP A 75 -20.12 2.83 6.25
C TRP A 75 -21.63 2.75 6.11
N ALA A 76 -22.14 1.96 5.16
CA ALA A 76 -23.58 1.77 4.98
C ALA A 76 -24.25 1.28 6.28
N ASP A 77 -23.68 0.25 6.93
CA ASP A 77 -24.17 -0.31 8.19
C ASP A 77 -24.17 0.71 9.35
N ARG A 78 -23.23 1.66 9.36
CA ARG A 78 -23.18 2.73 10.35
C ARG A 78 -24.24 3.79 10.06
N LEU A 79 -24.34 4.19 8.80
CA LEU A 79 -25.28 5.21 8.35
C LEU A 79 -26.73 4.77 8.55
N GLU A 80 -27.08 3.51 8.28
CA GLU A 80 -28.40 2.94 8.60
C GLU A 80 -28.76 3.06 10.08
N LYS A 81 -27.78 2.81 10.97
CA LYS A 81 -27.99 2.90 12.43
C LYS A 81 -28.12 4.35 12.90
N LEU A 82 -27.33 5.26 12.31
CA LEU A 82 -27.33 6.68 12.66
C LEU A 82 -28.53 7.43 12.08
N PHE A 83 -28.98 7.02 10.89
CA PHE A 83 -30.03 7.66 10.11
C PHE A 83 -31.11 6.65 9.68
N PRO A 84 -31.90 6.11 10.63
CA PRO A 84 -32.85 5.02 10.37
C PRO A 84 -34.04 5.41 9.46
N THR A 85 -34.15 6.67 9.07
CA THR A 85 -35.18 7.17 8.13
C THR A 85 -34.65 7.44 6.74
N TRP A 86 -33.36 7.25 6.48
CA TRP A 86 -32.79 7.38 5.15
C TRP A 86 -33.30 6.25 4.25
N THR A 87 -33.46 6.55 2.96
CA THR A 87 -33.68 5.52 1.94
C THR A 87 -32.38 4.80 1.64
N ASP A 88 -32.46 3.61 1.04
CA ASP A 88 -31.26 2.83 0.71
C ASP A 88 -30.33 3.60 -0.25
N ASP A 89 -30.89 4.34 -1.23
CA ASP A 89 -30.12 5.26 -2.09
C ASP A 89 -29.35 6.33 -1.31
N GLN A 90 -29.93 6.88 -0.24
CA GLN A 90 -29.26 7.90 0.59
C GLN A 90 -28.12 7.27 1.39
N VAL A 91 -28.34 6.07 1.93
CA VAL A 91 -27.30 5.28 2.62
C VAL A 91 -26.17 4.96 1.65
N PHE A 92 -26.48 4.45 0.46
CA PHE A 92 -25.50 4.08 -0.56
C PHE A 92 -24.64 5.27 -0.98
N GLU A 93 -25.24 6.39 -1.40
CA GLU A 93 -24.47 7.54 -1.87
C GLU A 93 -23.63 8.19 -0.76
N ALA A 94 -24.11 8.18 0.48
CA ALA A 94 -23.34 8.65 1.63
C ALA A 94 -22.20 7.68 2.01
N ALA A 95 -22.43 6.36 1.98
CA ALA A 95 -21.38 5.38 2.22
C ALA A 95 -20.30 5.43 1.14
N ARG A 96 -20.72 5.60 -0.12
CA ARG A 96 -19.83 5.83 -1.26
C ARG A 96 -19.00 7.10 -1.06
N ALA A 97 -19.61 8.18 -0.57
CA ALA A 97 -18.92 9.43 -0.27
C ALA A 97 -17.74 9.26 0.69
N LEU A 98 -17.98 8.54 1.78
CA LEU A 98 -16.99 8.30 2.84
C LEU A 98 -15.91 7.33 2.38
N ASN A 99 -16.30 6.30 1.62
CA ASN A 99 -15.36 5.35 1.03
C ASN A 99 -14.41 6.03 0.01
N GLU A 100 -14.94 6.91 -0.84
CA GLU A 100 -14.16 7.73 -1.77
C GLU A 100 -13.23 8.70 -1.02
N ALA A 101 -13.70 9.29 0.09
CA ALA A 101 -12.90 10.21 0.89
C ALA A 101 -11.69 9.53 1.54
N GLU A 102 -11.89 8.36 2.15
CA GLU A 102 -10.79 7.58 2.71
C GLU A 102 -9.83 7.07 1.63
N TRP A 103 -10.35 6.66 0.46
CA TRP A 103 -9.49 6.29 -0.67
C TRP A 103 -8.61 7.46 -1.12
N GLN A 104 -9.20 8.65 -1.29
CA GLN A 104 -8.45 9.85 -1.67
C GLN A 104 -7.38 10.17 -0.61
N LYS A 105 -7.75 10.22 0.66
CA LYS A 105 -6.79 10.47 1.74
C LYS A 105 -5.63 9.47 1.73
N VAL A 106 -5.92 8.17 1.64
CA VAL A 106 -4.89 7.12 1.58
C VAL A 106 -3.95 7.30 0.37
N VAL A 107 -4.51 7.61 -0.80
CA VAL A 107 -3.71 7.82 -2.01
C VAL A 107 -2.80 9.03 -1.87
N TYR A 108 -3.33 10.19 -1.47
CA TYR A 108 -2.56 11.43 -1.45
C TYR A 108 -1.55 11.50 -0.30
N ASP A 109 -1.91 10.99 0.89
CA ASP A 109 -1.11 11.22 2.10
C ASP A 109 -0.22 10.04 2.47
N GLU A 110 -0.51 8.83 1.98
CA GLU A 110 0.29 7.63 2.29
C GLU A 110 1.00 7.11 1.05
N TYR A 111 0.27 6.85 -0.04
CA TYR A 111 0.87 6.27 -1.25
C TYR A 111 1.77 7.26 -2.02
N LEU A 112 1.26 8.45 -2.34
CA LEU A 112 2.01 9.43 -3.14
C LEU A 112 3.23 10.00 -2.41
N VAL A 113 3.17 10.09 -1.08
CA VAL A 113 4.31 10.47 -0.24
C VAL A 113 5.48 9.50 -0.43
N LYS A 114 5.22 8.20 -0.51
CA LYS A 114 6.26 7.19 -0.76
C LYS A 114 6.72 7.18 -2.22
N LEU A 115 5.80 7.39 -3.16
CA LEU A 115 6.10 7.34 -4.58
C LEU A 115 6.91 8.56 -5.07
N LEU A 116 6.51 9.76 -4.65
CA LEU A 116 7.05 11.03 -5.13
C LEU A 116 7.96 11.73 -4.13
N GLY A 117 7.89 11.36 -2.84
CA GLY A 117 8.55 12.06 -1.75
C GLY A 117 7.56 12.93 -0.95
N LYS A 118 7.87 13.14 0.34
CA LYS A 118 6.95 13.77 1.33
C LYS A 118 6.47 15.18 0.99
N ASP A 119 7.29 15.95 0.28
CA ASP A 119 7.03 17.37 -0.02
C ASP A 119 6.79 17.58 -1.53
N ALA A 120 6.47 16.50 -2.27
CA ALA A 120 6.39 16.56 -3.73
C ALA A 120 5.16 17.32 -4.23
N LEU A 121 3.99 17.10 -3.60
CA LEU A 121 2.74 17.78 -3.96
C LEU A 121 2.62 19.11 -3.22
N GLU A 122 2.09 20.12 -3.91
CA GLU A 122 1.72 21.38 -3.26
C GLU A 122 0.57 21.16 -2.28
N LYS A 123 0.52 21.95 -1.20
CA LYS A 123 -0.59 21.92 -0.26
C LYS A 123 -1.89 22.30 -0.98
N TYR A 124 -2.98 21.59 -0.69
CA TYR A 124 -4.29 21.90 -1.25
C TYR A 124 -4.75 23.32 -0.86
N ASP A 125 -5.21 24.09 -1.85
CA ASP A 125 -5.70 25.48 -1.69
C ASP A 125 -7.20 25.62 -2.06
N GLY A 126 -7.91 24.50 -2.14
CA GLY A 126 -9.33 24.45 -2.51
C GLY A 126 -9.58 24.15 -4.00
N TYR A 127 -10.84 23.91 -4.33
CA TYR A 127 -11.27 23.56 -5.68
C TYR A 127 -11.10 24.75 -6.66
N ASP A 128 -10.41 24.52 -7.77
CA ASP A 128 -10.27 25.45 -8.88
C ASP A 128 -10.98 24.93 -10.14
N PRO A 129 -12.12 25.52 -10.55
CA PRO A 129 -12.85 25.11 -11.76
C PRO A 129 -12.10 25.38 -13.08
N SER A 130 -10.97 26.11 -13.04
CA SER A 130 -10.12 26.36 -14.21
C SER A 130 -9.10 25.26 -14.47
N VAL A 131 -8.84 24.39 -13.48
CA VAL A 131 -7.97 23.22 -13.62
C VAL A 131 -8.69 22.12 -14.40
N ASN A 132 -7.97 21.46 -15.30
CA ASN A 132 -8.50 20.33 -16.06
C ASN A 132 -8.14 19.00 -15.35
N PRO A 133 -9.09 18.31 -14.72
CA PRO A 133 -8.83 17.04 -14.01
C PRO A 133 -8.75 15.83 -14.97
N GLY A 134 -8.77 16.04 -16.28
CA GLY A 134 -8.65 14.97 -17.27
C GLY A 134 -7.35 14.18 -17.12
N VAL A 135 -7.43 12.87 -17.39
CA VAL A 135 -6.24 12.01 -17.41
C VAL A 135 -5.34 12.41 -18.58
N ILE A 136 -4.08 12.73 -18.27
CA ILE A 136 -3.03 13.12 -19.21
C ILE A 136 -2.59 11.87 -19.99
N ASN A 137 -2.61 11.97 -21.33
CA ASN A 137 -2.28 10.85 -22.21
C ASN A 137 -0.85 10.34 -21.98
N GLU A 138 0.11 11.24 -21.84
CA GLU A 138 1.51 10.95 -21.53
C GLU A 138 1.62 10.20 -20.20
N TRP A 139 0.92 10.66 -19.15
CA TRP A 139 0.98 10.03 -17.85
C TRP A 139 0.40 8.61 -17.84
N THR A 140 -0.81 8.40 -18.35
CA THR A 140 -1.44 7.06 -18.34
C THR A 140 -0.77 6.08 -19.30
N THR A 141 -0.10 6.57 -20.34
CA THR A 141 0.49 5.72 -21.37
C THR A 141 1.91 5.31 -21.03
N VAL A 142 2.70 6.16 -20.37
CA VAL A 142 4.10 5.84 -20.05
C VAL A 142 4.44 5.95 -18.56
N ALA A 143 4.06 7.04 -17.88
CA ALA A 143 4.52 7.25 -16.51
C ALA A 143 3.88 6.29 -15.52
N PHE A 144 2.55 6.19 -15.50
CA PHE A 144 1.81 5.34 -14.54
C PHE A 144 1.92 3.83 -14.81
N ARG A 145 2.84 3.43 -15.70
CA ARG A 145 3.19 2.03 -15.97
C ARG A 145 4.44 1.57 -15.24
N PHE A 146 5.09 2.45 -14.46
CA PHE A 146 6.20 2.07 -13.58
C PHE A 146 5.85 0.88 -12.66
N GLY A 147 4.57 0.72 -12.31
CA GLY A 147 4.09 -0.40 -11.49
C GLY A 147 4.31 -1.80 -12.12
N HIS A 148 4.48 -1.87 -13.44
CA HIS A 148 4.83 -3.14 -14.12
C HIS A 148 6.25 -3.60 -13.80
N ASP A 149 7.17 -2.66 -13.59
CA ASP A 149 8.56 -2.91 -13.18
C ASP A 149 8.65 -3.29 -11.70
N GLN A 150 7.84 -2.62 -10.87
CA GLN A 150 7.71 -2.89 -9.43
C GLN A 150 7.07 -4.23 -9.06
N SER A 151 6.50 -4.93 -10.06
CA SER A 151 5.78 -6.19 -9.85
C SER A 151 6.71 -7.34 -9.49
N SER A 152 6.44 -8.01 -8.36
CA SER A 152 7.17 -9.23 -7.98
C SER A 152 6.73 -10.44 -8.80
N ASN A 153 7.67 -11.35 -9.11
CA ASN A 153 7.35 -12.57 -9.85
C ASN A 153 6.72 -13.66 -8.98
N VAL A 154 6.86 -13.53 -7.65
CA VAL A 154 6.32 -14.44 -6.65
C VAL A 154 5.56 -13.61 -5.63
N PHE A 155 4.37 -14.10 -5.27
CA PHE A 155 3.49 -13.54 -4.25
C PHE A 155 3.39 -14.55 -3.13
N ASP A 156 3.82 -14.14 -1.96
CA ASP A 156 3.67 -14.95 -0.76
C ASP A 156 2.24 -14.86 -0.26
N THR A 157 1.79 -15.96 0.35
CA THR A 157 0.67 -15.94 1.28
C THR A 157 1.20 -16.39 2.62
N LEU A 158 0.67 -15.84 3.70
CA LEU A 158 1.19 -16.12 5.05
C LEU A 158 0.08 -16.67 5.94
N ASN A 159 0.40 -17.32 7.05
CA ASN A 159 -0.47 -17.49 8.22
C ASN A 159 -0.28 -16.32 9.21
N GLU A 160 -1.15 -16.19 10.20
CA GLU A 160 -1.05 -15.11 11.20
C GLU A 160 0.34 -15.13 11.89
N ASN A 161 0.95 -16.27 12.17
CA ASN A 161 2.31 -16.28 12.73
C ASN A 161 3.44 -15.97 11.73
N GLY A 162 3.13 -15.57 10.49
CA GLY A 162 4.11 -15.31 9.45
C GLY A 162 4.66 -16.55 8.74
N THR A 163 4.22 -17.75 9.11
CA THR A 163 4.61 -18.98 8.39
C THR A 163 3.87 -19.12 7.07
N THR A 164 4.46 -19.80 6.09
CA THR A 164 3.78 -20.10 4.83
C THR A 164 2.62 -21.10 5.04
N PRO A 165 1.39 -20.84 4.54
CA PRO A 165 0.27 -21.77 4.62
C PRO A 165 0.47 -22.95 3.66
N ALA A 166 -0.39 -23.97 3.79
CA ALA A 166 -0.32 -25.18 2.96
C ALA A 166 -0.45 -24.89 1.45
N ALA A 167 -1.14 -23.80 1.08
CA ALA A 167 -1.26 -23.36 -0.30
C ALA A 167 0.05 -22.81 -0.90
N GLY A 168 0.98 -22.37 -0.05
CA GLY A 168 2.30 -21.88 -0.47
C GLY A 168 2.28 -20.46 -1.05
N SER A 169 3.34 -20.15 -1.79
CA SER A 169 3.48 -18.94 -2.59
C SER A 169 3.09 -19.21 -4.04
N PHE A 170 2.74 -18.16 -4.77
CA PHE A 170 2.26 -18.23 -6.15
C PHE A 170 3.11 -17.38 -7.07
N THR A 171 3.40 -17.85 -8.27
CA THR A 171 3.99 -16.97 -9.29
C THR A 171 2.97 -15.94 -9.76
N LEU A 172 3.44 -14.81 -10.30
CA LEU A 172 2.57 -13.81 -10.93
C LEU A 172 1.67 -14.46 -12.00
N ALA A 173 2.24 -15.35 -12.82
CA ALA A 173 1.52 -16.10 -13.83
C ALA A 173 0.39 -17.00 -13.25
N GLN A 174 0.63 -17.64 -12.09
CA GLN A 174 -0.41 -18.41 -11.39
C GLN A 174 -1.49 -17.49 -10.79
N SER A 175 -1.10 -16.32 -10.27
CA SER A 175 -2.03 -15.36 -9.67
C SER A 175 -3.08 -14.86 -10.68
N PHE A 176 -2.72 -14.74 -11.96
CA PHE A 176 -3.66 -14.40 -13.03
C PHE A 176 -4.75 -15.47 -13.19
N GLN A 177 -4.38 -16.75 -13.08
CA GLN A 177 -5.32 -17.86 -13.21
C GLN A 177 -6.25 -17.97 -11.98
N LEU A 178 -5.71 -17.77 -10.78
CA LEU A 178 -6.48 -17.84 -9.53
C LEU A 178 -7.56 -16.77 -9.44
N ALA A 179 -7.24 -15.53 -9.85
CA ALA A 179 -8.20 -14.44 -9.84
C ALA A 179 -9.32 -14.64 -10.87
N ASN A 180 -8.97 -15.12 -12.07
CA ASN A 180 -9.96 -15.50 -13.07
C ASN A 180 -10.86 -16.66 -12.61
N ALA A 181 -10.34 -17.55 -11.76
CA ALA A 181 -11.13 -18.60 -11.12
C ALA A 181 -11.84 -18.13 -9.82
N ALA A 182 -11.63 -16.89 -9.38
CA ALA A 182 -12.13 -16.29 -8.14
C ALA A 182 -11.72 -17.03 -6.83
N ASN A 183 -10.88 -18.06 -6.90
CA ASN A 183 -10.55 -18.91 -5.75
C ASN A 183 -9.68 -18.20 -4.70
N ALA A 184 -8.97 -17.13 -5.07
CA ALA A 184 -8.08 -16.41 -4.14
C ALA A 184 -8.81 -15.78 -2.94
N ILE A 185 -10.11 -15.46 -3.07
CA ILE A 185 -10.89 -14.83 -2.01
C ILE A 185 -12.15 -15.62 -1.57
N ARG A 186 -12.52 -16.69 -2.29
CA ARG A 186 -13.71 -17.50 -1.97
C ARG A 186 -13.55 -18.37 -0.73
N ASP A 187 -12.32 -18.83 -0.48
CA ASP A 187 -12.04 -19.71 0.65
C ASP A 187 -11.85 -18.89 1.93
N SER A 188 -12.51 -19.32 3.01
CA SER A 188 -12.41 -18.65 4.32
C SER A 188 -10.94 -18.50 4.75
N GLY A 189 -10.53 -17.27 5.02
CA GLY A 189 -9.17 -16.92 5.44
C GLY A 189 -8.15 -16.75 4.30
N ALA A 190 -8.46 -17.14 3.05
CA ALA A 190 -7.51 -17.03 1.94
C ALA A 190 -7.15 -15.57 1.64
N MET A 191 -8.15 -14.67 1.63
CA MET A 191 -7.93 -13.23 1.43
C MET A 191 -6.94 -12.65 2.44
N ASP A 192 -7.09 -12.98 3.73
CA ASP A 192 -6.21 -12.48 4.79
C ASP A 192 -4.77 -13.01 4.63
N GLN A 193 -4.61 -14.25 4.17
CA GLN A 193 -3.29 -14.80 3.86
C GLN A 193 -2.62 -14.03 2.72
N TRP A 194 -3.36 -13.63 1.68
CA TRP A 194 -2.89 -12.79 0.58
C TRP A 194 -2.57 -11.36 1.03
N VAL A 195 -3.43 -10.74 1.83
CA VAL A 195 -3.20 -9.37 2.34
C VAL A 195 -1.97 -9.34 3.24
N ARG A 196 -1.81 -10.31 4.15
CA ARG A 196 -0.58 -10.42 4.97
C ARG A 196 0.66 -10.63 4.10
N GLY A 197 0.59 -11.46 3.06
CA GLY A 197 1.69 -11.63 2.11
C GLY A 197 2.08 -10.34 1.39
N GLN A 198 1.10 -9.54 0.97
CA GLN A 198 1.32 -8.23 0.35
C GLN A 198 1.97 -7.23 1.32
N LEU A 199 1.54 -7.22 2.59
CA LEU A 199 2.11 -6.34 3.62
C LEU A 199 3.54 -6.74 4.04
N SER A 200 3.92 -8.00 3.86
CA SER A 200 5.26 -8.48 4.21
C SER A 200 6.25 -8.49 3.04
N SER A 201 5.78 -8.30 1.81
CA SER A 201 6.59 -8.42 0.60
C SER A 201 7.17 -7.08 0.18
N HIS A 202 8.45 -7.06 -0.16
CA HIS A 202 9.06 -5.89 -0.82
C HIS A 202 8.63 -5.83 -2.29
N THR A 203 8.33 -4.61 -2.75
CA THR A 203 8.18 -4.32 -4.17
C THR A 203 9.54 -4.35 -4.87
N GLN A 204 9.55 -4.65 -6.18
CA GLN A 204 10.79 -4.57 -6.97
C GLN A 204 11.21 -3.11 -7.17
N GLU A 205 12.49 -2.88 -7.43
CA GLU A 205 13.02 -1.58 -7.80
C GLU A 205 12.50 -1.14 -9.18
N ILE A 206 12.50 0.17 -9.45
CA ILE A 206 12.22 0.73 -10.78
C ILE A 206 13.56 0.90 -11.48
N ASP A 207 13.94 -0.06 -12.32
CA ASP A 207 15.25 -0.15 -12.97
C ASP A 207 15.19 -0.72 -14.41
N ALA A 208 13.99 -0.80 -14.98
CA ALA A 208 13.64 -1.42 -16.26
C ALA A 208 13.93 -2.93 -16.36
N LYS A 209 14.03 -3.64 -15.22
CA LYS A 209 14.17 -5.10 -15.17
C LYS A 209 12.87 -5.79 -14.76
N VAL A 210 11.93 -5.78 -15.69
CA VAL A 210 10.62 -6.42 -15.51
C VAL A 210 10.68 -7.94 -15.43
N VAL A 211 9.94 -8.50 -14.47
CA VAL A 211 9.85 -9.93 -14.17
C VAL A 211 9.20 -10.76 -15.29
N ASP A 212 9.57 -12.06 -15.36
CA ASP A 212 9.07 -13.01 -16.37
C ASP A 212 7.54 -13.13 -16.41
N GLY A 213 6.85 -12.98 -15.27
CA GLY A 213 5.40 -13.00 -15.21
C GLY A 213 4.74 -11.94 -16.09
N ASN A 214 5.37 -10.76 -16.24
CA ASN A 214 4.90 -9.68 -17.10
C ASN A 214 5.53 -9.75 -18.50
N ARG A 215 6.83 -10.07 -18.59
CA ARG A 215 7.57 -10.06 -19.87
C ARG A 215 7.28 -11.28 -20.76
N ASN A 216 6.98 -12.44 -20.17
CA ASN A 216 6.90 -13.69 -20.93
C ASN A 216 5.58 -14.43 -20.75
N LEU A 217 4.87 -14.21 -19.64
CA LEU A 217 3.74 -15.03 -19.20
C LEU A 217 2.51 -14.19 -18.81
N LEU A 218 2.34 -13.01 -19.42
CA LEU A 218 1.19 -12.13 -19.12
C LEU A 218 -0.12 -12.89 -19.38
N PHE A 219 -1.03 -12.87 -18.40
CA PHE A 219 -2.28 -13.65 -18.35
C PHE A 219 -2.14 -15.17 -18.11
N GLY A 220 -0.95 -15.63 -17.76
CA GLY A 220 -0.73 -16.92 -17.12
C GLY A 220 0.00 -17.95 -17.96
N ILE A 221 0.13 -19.16 -17.41
CA ILE A 221 0.93 -20.24 -17.99
C ILE A 221 0.33 -20.66 -19.34
N GLY A 222 1.13 -20.53 -20.41
CA GLY A 222 0.73 -20.85 -21.79
C GLY A 222 0.33 -19.63 -22.62
N ALA A 223 0.23 -18.45 -22.02
CA ALA A 223 0.23 -17.19 -22.76
C ALA A 223 1.66 -16.84 -23.18
N THR A 224 1.80 -16.16 -24.32
CA THR A 224 3.08 -15.65 -24.84
C THR A 224 2.97 -14.16 -25.15
N VAL A 225 2.49 -13.41 -24.16
CA VAL A 225 2.29 -11.97 -24.28
C VAL A 225 3.31 -11.28 -23.37
N ASP A 226 3.99 -10.28 -23.94
CA ASP A 226 4.98 -9.45 -23.28
C ASP A 226 4.37 -8.07 -22.97
N LEU A 227 4.17 -7.78 -21.69
CA LEU A 227 3.57 -6.52 -21.22
C LEU A 227 4.43 -5.30 -21.60
N GLU A 228 5.74 -5.42 -21.54
CA GLU A 228 6.65 -4.30 -21.81
C GLU A 228 6.68 -3.95 -23.30
N VAL A 229 6.65 -4.97 -24.16
CA VAL A 229 6.48 -4.74 -25.60
C VAL A 229 5.12 -4.09 -25.87
N LEU A 230 4.05 -4.52 -25.21
CA LEU A 230 2.74 -3.88 -25.34
C LEU A 230 2.79 -2.41 -24.91
N ASP A 231 3.50 -2.09 -23.84
CA ASP A 231 3.61 -0.72 -23.35
C ASP A 231 4.41 0.17 -24.30
N ILE A 232 5.55 -0.33 -24.81
CA ILE A 232 6.35 0.36 -25.84
C ILE A 232 5.49 0.61 -27.08
N GLN A 233 4.79 -0.41 -27.59
CA GLN A 233 3.95 -0.24 -28.77
C GLN A 233 2.76 0.68 -28.50
N ARG A 234 2.17 0.65 -27.30
CA ARG A 234 1.08 1.54 -26.90
C ARG A 234 1.54 3.00 -26.83
N ALA A 235 2.74 3.25 -26.33
CA ALA A 235 3.33 4.58 -26.32
C ALA A 235 3.50 5.14 -27.74
N ARG A 236 3.94 4.30 -28.69
CA ARG A 236 4.04 4.66 -30.10
C ARG A 236 2.67 4.91 -30.74
N ASP A 237 1.69 4.05 -30.48
CA ASP A 237 0.29 4.17 -30.91
C ASP A 237 -0.34 5.50 -30.45
N HIS A 238 -0.12 5.86 -29.18
CA HIS A 238 -0.64 7.08 -28.57
C HIS A 238 0.20 8.34 -28.86
N GLY A 239 1.24 8.24 -29.71
CA GLY A 239 2.06 9.38 -30.12
C GLY A 239 3.02 9.92 -29.04
N VAL A 240 3.23 9.18 -27.95
CA VAL A 240 4.10 9.56 -26.82
C VAL A 240 5.36 8.69 -26.75
N GLY A 241 5.65 7.94 -27.81
CA GLY A 241 6.75 6.99 -27.85
C GLY A 241 8.14 7.61 -27.77
N ASN A 242 8.35 8.89 -28.11
CA ASN A 242 9.71 9.46 -28.18
C ASN A 242 10.09 10.23 -26.90
N PHE A 243 11.10 9.75 -26.17
CA PHE A 243 11.50 10.32 -24.88
C PHE A 243 11.98 11.78 -24.99
N GLN A 244 12.86 12.09 -25.95
CA GLN A 244 13.42 13.44 -26.11
C GLN A 244 12.34 14.49 -26.39
N LYS A 245 11.34 14.15 -27.22
CA LYS A 245 10.19 15.03 -27.48
C LYS A 245 9.29 15.20 -26.27
N LEU A 246 9.08 14.13 -25.50
CA LEU A 246 8.33 14.19 -24.23
C LEU A 246 9.05 15.12 -23.25
N TYR A 247 10.35 14.90 -23.03
CA TYR A 247 11.19 15.71 -22.14
C TYR A 247 11.20 17.18 -22.56
N GLU A 248 11.43 17.47 -23.85
CA GLU A 248 11.35 18.83 -24.39
C GLU A 248 9.96 19.46 -24.15
N GLY A 249 8.88 18.71 -24.41
CA GLY A 249 7.52 19.18 -24.21
C GLY A 249 7.23 19.61 -22.77
N LEU A 250 7.74 18.87 -21.80
CA LEU A 250 7.53 19.11 -20.37
C LEU A 250 8.43 20.23 -19.82
N PHE A 251 9.69 20.28 -20.26
CA PHE A 251 10.72 21.04 -19.55
C PHE A 251 11.29 22.24 -20.31
N LYS A 252 11.12 22.39 -21.63
CA LYS A 252 11.82 23.46 -22.41
C LYS A 252 11.64 24.90 -21.92
N ASN A 253 10.53 25.18 -21.25
CA ASN A 253 10.21 26.51 -20.73
C ASN A 253 10.44 26.63 -19.20
N LYS A 254 10.99 25.59 -18.57
CA LYS A 254 11.28 25.56 -17.14
C LYS A 254 12.76 25.87 -16.90
N PRO A 255 13.10 26.53 -15.78
CA PRO A 255 14.48 26.66 -15.34
C PRO A 255 15.13 25.28 -15.21
N GLY A 256 16.38 25.16 -15.67
CA GLY A 256 17.11 23.90 -15.59
C GLY A 256 16.87 22.93 -16.75
N TYR A 257 16.10 23.31 -17.78
CA TYR A 257 15.97 22.50 -19.01
C TYR A 257 17.33 22.08 -19.55
N ASN A 258 17.58 20.77 -19.57
CA ASN A 258 18.87 20.20 -19.91
C ASN A 258 18.68 18.86 -20.63
N PRO A 259 18.36 18.85 -21.93
CA PRO A 259 18.17 17.62 -22.69
C PRO A 259 19.44 16.76 -22.68
N TYR A 260 19.30 15.50 -23.06
CA TYR A 260 20.42 14.56 -23.16
C TYR A 260 20.94 14.54 -24.60
N ASP A 261 22.24 14.76 -24.79
CA ASP A 261 22.85 14.78 -26.13
C ASP A 261 23.25 13.38 -26.63
N SER A 262 23.50 12.43 -25.72
CA SER A 262 23.85 11.04 -26.06
C SER A 262 23.46 10.04 -24.97
N PHE A 263 23.51 8.75 -25.29
CA PHE A 263 23.29 7.69 -24.30
C PHE A 263 24.37 7.66 -23.21
N GLU A 264 25.62 8.00 -23.51
CA GLU A 264 26.68 8.11 -22.50
C GLU A 264 26.36 9.20 -21.47
N GLU A 265 25.87 10.33 -21.93
CA GLU A 265 25.47 11.40 -21.03
C GLU A 265 24.26 11.00 -20.17
N PHE A 266 23.25 10.37 -20.78
CA PHE A 266 22.11 9.83 -20.06
C PHE A 266 22.56 8.82 -18.99
N ALA A 267 23.41 7.87 -19.36
CA ALA A 267 23.95 6.87 -18.47
C ALA A 267 24.76 7.49 -17.32
N ALA A 268 25.62 8.47 -17.61
CA ALA A 268 26.42 9.15 -16.59
C ALA A 268 25.55 9.94 -15.60
N ARG A 269 24.50 10.62 -16.09
CA ARG A 269 23.59 11.41 -15.24
C ARG A 269 22.67 10.53 -14.38
N ASN A 270 22.32 9.34 -14.86
CA ASN A 270 21.39 8.41 -14.21
C ASN A 270 22.06 7.20 -13.53
N GLY A 271 23.38 7.06 -13.63
CA GLY A 271 24.13 5.98 -12.95
C GLY A 271 23.95 4.60 -13.59
N LEU A 272 23.74 4.53 -14.90
CA LEU A 272 23.56 3.25 -15.59
C LEU A 272 24.87 2.47 -15.72
N ASP A 273 24.78 1.16 -15.63
CA ASP A 273 25.91 0.26 -15.86
C ASP A 273 26.26 0.14 -17.36
N ALA A 274 27.45 -0.42 -17.63
CA ALA A 274 27.99 -0.52 -18.98
C ALA A 274 27.19 -1.46 -19.90
N ASP A 275 26.56 -2.49 -19.35
CA ASP A 275 25.77 -3.45 -20.14
C ASP A 275 24.45 -2.83 -20.56
N THR A 276 23.79 -2.10 -19.65
CA THR A 276 22.58 -1.32 -19.93
C THR A 276 22.85 -0.25 -20.99
N LEU A 277 23.95 0.51 -20.86
CA LEU A 277 24.37 1.49 -21.87
C LEU A 277 24.62 0.82 -23.24
N ALA A 278 25.32 -0.31 -23.27
CA ALA A 278 25.59 -1.03 -24.51
C ALA A 278 24.29 -1.52 -25.18
N ALA A 279 23.34 -2.03 -24.39
CA ALA A 279 22.04 -2.48 -24.89
C ALA A 279 21.21 -1.33 -25.50
N LEU A 280 21.17 -0.16 -24.85
CA LEU A 280 20.50 1.02 -25.38
C LEU A 280 21.09 1.46 -26.73
N LYS A 281 22.43 1.52 -26.81
CA LYS A 281 23.13 1.89 -28.06
C LYS A 281 22.87 0.88 -29.17
N ASP A 282 22.84 -0.41 -28.87
CA ASP A 282 22.56 -1.46 -29.86
C ASP A 282 21.12 -1.37 -30.39
N VAL A 283 20.14 -1.25 -29.49
CA VAL A 283 18.70 -1.25 -29.84
C VAL A 283 18.30 0.02 -30.61
N TYR A 284 18.88 1.17 -30.28
CA TYR A 284 18.51 2.47 -30.86
C TYR A 284 19.54 3.03 -31.86
N ASP A 285 20.44 2.19 -32.38
CA ASP A 285 21.52 2.59 -33.31
C ASP A 285 22.39 3.77 -32.78
N ASP A 286 22.64 3.80 -31.47
CA ASP A 286 23.37 4.89 -30.78
C ASP A 286 22.75 6.28 -30.97
N ASP A 287 21.45 6.35 -31.29
CA ASP A 287 20.69 7.57 -31.46
C ASP A 287 19.67 7.73 -30.33
N ILE A 288 20.02 8.53 -29.32
CA ILE A 288 19.14 8.83 -28.18
C ILE A 288 17.82 9.50 -28.62
N GLY A 289 17.81 10.14 -29.79
CA GLY A 289 16.62 10.73 -30.40
C GLY A 289 15.57 9.69 -30.81
N LYS A 290 15.89 8.40 -30.84
CA LYS A 290 14.95 7.30 -31.14
C LYS A 290 14.41 6.59 -29.90
N ALA A 291 14.96 6.88 -28.72
CA ALA A 291 14.68 6.11 -27.51
C ALA A 291 13.21 6.22 -27.07
N ASP A 292 12.64 5.09 -26.64
CA ASP A 292 11.24 5.06 -26.24
C ASP A 292 11.03 5.71 -24.85
N SER A 293 9.96 6.48 -24.69
CA SER A 293 9.66 7.21 -23.45
C SER A 293 9.57 6.32 -22.22
N ILE A 294 8.98 5.12 -22.35
CA ILE A 294 8.88 4.19 -21.22
C ILE A 294 10.25 3.64 -20.83
N VAL A 295 11.11 3.35 -21.81
CA VAL A 295 12.44 2.76 -21.57
C VAL A 295 13.33 3.75 -20.83
N LEU A 296 13.46 4.99 -21.32
CA LEU A 296 14.29 5.97 -20.64
C LEU A 296 13.65 6.51 -19.36
N GLY A 297 12.33 6.64 -19.30
CA GLY A 297 11.64 7.10 -18.09
C GLY A 297 11.81 6.15 -16.88
N LEU A 298 11.84 4.83 -17.10
CA LEU A 298 12.15 3.85 -16.06
C LEU A 298 13.64 3.84 -15.64
N LEU A 299 14.53 4.28 -16.54
CA LEU A 299 15.97 4.32 -16.29
C LEU A 299 16.46 5.67 -15.73
N GLU A 300 15.58 6.66 -15.57
CA GLU A 300 15.93 7.89 -14.87
C GLU A 300 16.14 7.60 -13.39
N LYS A 301 17.21 8.15 -12.81
CA LYS A 301 17.47 8.01 -11.37
C LYS A 301 16.33 8.66 -10.57
N PRO A 302 15.93 8.10 -9.41
CA PRO A 302 14.92 8.70 -8.56
C PRO A 302 15.29 10.13 -8.12
N VAL A 303 14.27 10.98 -7.95
CA VAL A 303 14.43 12.35 -7.44
C VAL A 303 14.07 12.45 -5.96
N GLY A 304 14.88 13.17 -5.19
CA GLY A 304 14.62 13.40 -3.76
C GLY A 304 14.61 12.10 -2.95
N ASP A 305 13.58 11.93 -2.13
CA ASP A 305 13.26 10.73 -1.37
C ASP A 305 12.16 9.88 -2.03
N GLY A 306 11.74 10.21 -3.26
CA GLY A 306 10.78 9.44 -4.04
C GLY A 306 11.40 8.27 -4.81
N MET A 307 10.56 7.55 -5.54
CA MET A 307 10.93 6.35 -6.32
C MET A 307 11.05 6.62 -7.82
N LEU A 308 10.46 7.71 -8.32
CA LEU A 308 10.40 8.02 -9.75
C LEU A 308 11.51 8.99 -10.19
N GLY A 309 11.97 8.83 -11.42
CA GLY A 309 12.85 9.80 -12.09
C GLY A 309 12.14 11.10 -12.48
N GLU A 310 12.92 12.12 -12.87
CA GLU A 310 12.44 13.50 -13.09
C GLU A 310 11.19 13.58 -13.99
N THR A 311 11.19 12.88 -15.13
CA THR A 311 10.11 12.93 -16.11
C THR A 311 8.84 12.30 -15.58
N PHE A 312 8.95 11.10 -14.99
CA PHE A 312 7.79 10.36 -14.47
C PHE A 312 7.27 10.96 -13.15
N ALA A 313 8.15 11.46 -12.29
CA ALA A 313 7.77 12.20 -11.09
C ALA A 313 7.00 13.47 -11.46
N TYR A 314 7.48 14.25 -12.44
CA TYR A 314 6.79 15.48 -12.87
C TYR A 314 5.41 15.18 -13.47
N LEU A 315 5.30 14.22 -14.40
CA LEU A 315 4.02 13.82 -14.98
C LEU A 315 3.03 13.33 -13.92
N THR A 316 3.51 12.53 -12.96
CA THR A 316 2.69 12.00 -11.88
C THR A 316 2.23 13.09 -10.93
N LYS A 317 3.13 13.98 -10.52
CA LYS A 317 2.80 15.17 -9.73
C LYS A 317 1.68 15.98 -10.38
N ILE A 318 1.86 16.42 -11.62
CA ILE A 318 0.85 17.29 -12.26
C ILE A 318 -0.47 16.56 -12.50
N GLN A 319 -0.45 15.24 -12.74
CA GLN A 319 -1.68 14.47 -12.88
C GLN A 319 -2.48 14.50 -11.58
N PHE A 320 -1.84 14.19 -10.45
CA PHE A 320 -2.50 14.11 -9.16
C PHE A 320 -2.91 15.49 -8.65
N GLU A 321 -2.09 16.53 -8.82
CA GLU A 321 -2.50 17.91 -8.51
C GLU A 321 -3.70 18.33 -9.35
N ASN A 322 -3.71 18.05 -10.66
CA ASN A 322 -4.86 18.39 -11.50
C ASN A 322 -6.14 17.65 -11.10
N THR A 323 -6.06 16.35 -10.76
CA THR A 323 -7.25 15.60 -10.33
C THR A 323 -7.72 15.98 -8.94
N ARG A 324 -6.84 16.46 -8.06
CA ARG A 324 -7.22 17.00 -6.76
C ARG A 324 -7.85 18.38 -6.89
N ASP A 325 -7.15 19.29 -7.54
CA ASP A 325 -7.50 20.72 -7.56
C ASP A 325 -8.68 20.99 -8.49
N GLY A 326 -8.83 20.19 -9.55
CA GLY A 326 -9.96 20.24 -10.48
C GLY A 326 -11.19 19.40 -10.09
N ASP A 327 -11.18 18.69 -8.94
CA ASP A 327 -12.30 17.87 -8.48
C ASP A 327 -13.11 18.58 -7.39
N ARG A 328 -14.34 19.01 -7.74
CA ARG A 328 -15.29 19.59 -6.77
C ARG A 328 -15.74 18.61 -5.68
N LEU A 329 -15.48 17.31 -5.86
CA LEU A 329 -15.80 16.24 -4.91
C LEU A 329 -14.56 15.70 -4.19
N TYR A 330 -13.39 16.33 -4.34
CA TYR A 330 -12.22 16.02 -3.52
C TYR A 330 -12.56 16.16 -2.04
N TYR A 331 -12.09 15.23 -1.21
CA TYR A 331 -12.65 15.00 0.11
C TYR A 331 -12.56 16.21 1.05
N GLU A 332 -11.45 16.96 1.02
CA GLU A 332 -11.29 18.17 1.83
C GLU A 332 -12.34 19.23 1.45
N GLU A 333 -12.60 19.42 0.16
CA GLU A 333 -13.62 20.34 -0.34
C GLU A 333 -15.03 19.84 -0.04
N ARG A 334 -15.27 18.54 -0.22
CA ARG A 334 -16.57 17.88 0.02
C ARG A 334 -16.96 17.92 1.50
N LEU A 335 -15.99 17.85 2.40
CA LEU A 335 -16.19 17.74 3.85
C LEU A 335 -15.85 19.02 4.64
N LYS A 336 -15.48 20.13 3.98
CA LYS A 336 -15.09 21.39 4.63
C LYS A 336 -16.09 21.94 5.64
N ASP A 337 -17.38 21.73 5.39
CA ASP A 337 -18.47 22.18 6.26
C ASP A 337 -18.78 21.17 7.40
N SER A 338 -18.02 20.09 7.50
CA SER A 338 -18.10 19.06 8.54
C SER A 338 -16.72 18.77 9.16
N PRO A 339 -16.12 19.72 9.92
CA PRO A 339 -14.74 19.60 10.41
C PRO A 339 -14.46 18.33 11.23
N TRP A 340 -15.44 17.89 12.02
CA TRP A 340 -15.31 16.64 12.78
C TRP A 340 -15.16 15.42 11.86
N LEU A 341 -15.96 15.35 10.79
CA LEU A 341 -15.91 14.23 9.85
C LEU A 341 -14.62 14.29 9.02
N LEU A 342 -14.21 15.49 8.59
CA LEU A 342 -12.91 15.68 7.94
C LEU A 342 -11.78 15.17 8.84
N GLU A 343 -11.75 15.56 10.12
CA GLU A 343 -10.77 15.06 11.08
C GLU A 343 -10.83 13.53 11.25
N GLN A 344 -11.99 12.89 11.16
CA GLN A 344 -12.05 11.41 11.17
C GLN A 344 -11.38 10.79 9.94
N ILE A 345 -11.62 11.36 8.75
CA ILE A 345 -11.03 10.86 7.49
C ILE A 345 -9.50 11.07 7.50
N GLU A 346 -9.04 12.25 7.90
CA GLU A 346 -7.62 12.59 8.06
C GLU A 346 -6.88 11.62 8.99
N ASN A 347 -7.56 11.15 10.03
CA ASN A 347 -7.00 10.20 10.98
C ASN A 347 -7.12 8.72 10.56
N THR A 348 -7.78 8.41 9.45
CA THR A 348 -7.96 7.04 8.97
C THR A 348 -6.80 6.64 8.06
N THR A 349 -6.06 5.60 8.41
CA THR A 349 -4.93 5.07 7.61
C THR A 349 -5.35 3.93 6.69
N PHE A 350 -4.51 3.54 5.73
CA PHE A 350 -4.77 2.32 4.96
C PHE A 350 -4.81 1.07 5.85
N THR A 351 -3.99 1.04 6.91
CA THR A 351 -4.02 0.00 7.93
C THR A 351 -5.39 -0.10 8.61
N ASP A 352 -6.05 1.03 8.93
CA ASP A 352 -7.39 1.02 9.52
C ASP A 352 -8.44 0.42 8.57
N ILE A 353 -8.30 0.68 7.26
CA ILE A 353 -9.15 0.06 6.24
C ILE A 353 -8.93 -1.45 6.21
N ILE A 354 -7.69 -1.92 6.27
CA ILE A 354 -7.39 -3.36 6.35
C ILE A 354 -7.99 -3.98 7.62
N ALA A 355 -7.81 -3.33 8.78
CA ALA A 355 -8.28 -3.80 10.08
C ALA A 355 -9.78 -4.08 10.13
N ARG A 356 -10.57 -3.24 9.46
CA ARG A 356 -12.04 -3.35 9.49
C ARG A 356 -12.64 -4.14 8.32
N THR A 357 -11.81 -4.58 7.36
CA THR A 357 -12.25 -5.30 6.15
C THR A 357 -11.64 -6.70 6.03
N THR A 358 -10.82 -7.11 6.99
CA THR A 358 -10.17 -8.43 7.11
C THR A 358 -10.30 -8.94 8.54
N ASP A 359 -9.98 -10.21 8.79
CA ASP A 359 -9.89 -10.79 10.14
C ASP A 359 -8.43 -10.80 10.66
N ILE A 360 -7.53 -10.02 10.04
CA ILE A 360 -6.13 -9.89 10.44
C ILE A 360 -6.07 -9.20 11.80
N LYS A 361 -5.43 -9.85 12.78
CA LYS A 361 -5.43 -9.38 14.18
C LYS A 361 -4.30 -8.40 14.47
N TYR A 362 -3.13 -8.67 13.92
CA TYR A 362 -1.92 -7.90 14.20
C TYR A 362 -1.53 -7.11 12.95
N LEU A 363 -1.58 -5.79 13.01
CA LEU A 363 -1.33 -4.97 11.83
C LEU A 363 -0.12 -4.08 12.02
N TYR A 364 0.54 -3.84 10.89
CA TYR A 364 1.64 -2.90 10.76
C TYR A 364 1.08 -1.48 10.85
N ARG A 365 1.81 -0.57 11.50
CA ARG A 365 1.43 0.84 11.56
C ARG A 365 1.32 1.49 10.17
N ASP A 366 2.16 1.05 9.24
CA ASP A 366 2.29 1.59 7.89
C ASP A 366 2.03 0.48 6.89
N GLY A 367 0.85 0.49 6.29
CA GLY A 367 0.39 -0.51 5.32
C GLY A 367 1.09 -0.47 3.96
N PHE A 368 2.00 0.49 3.73
CA PHE A 368 2.78 0.59 2.50
C PHE A 368 4.29 0.36 2.71
N ALA A 369 4.74 0.18 3.95
CA ALA A 369 6.08 -0.31 4.22
C ALA A 369 6.06 -1.84 4.30
N ALA A 370 7.10 -2.49 3.79
CA ALA A 370 7.25 -3.94 3.88
C ALA A 370 7.89 -4.31 5.21
N HIS A 371 7.28 -5.28 5.90
CA HIS A 371 7.67 -5.66 7.25
C HIS A 371 7.75 -7.17 7.42
N GLU A 372 8.72 -7.68 8.18
CA GLU A 372 8.71 -9.12 8.50
C GLU A 372 7.59 -9.46 9.49
N ARG A 373 6.93 -10.60 9.32
CA ARG A 373 5.94 -11.11 10.27
C ARG A 373 6.53 -12.26 11.07
N ILE A 374 6.77 -12.05 12.36
CA ILE A 374 7.46 -13.00 13.23
C ILE A 374 6.55 -13.39 14.40
N GLY A 375 5.89 -14.54 14.29
CA GLY A 375 5.01 -15.06 15.34
C GLY A 375 5.63 -16.19 16.16
N GLY A 376 5.37 -16.16 17.45
CA GLY A 376 5.61 -17.26 18.39
C GLY A 376 4.55 -18.37 18.33
N ASP A 377 4.36 -19.03 19.47
CA ASP A 377 3.33 -20.03 19.74
C ASP A 377 2.66 -19.76 21.09
N ASP A 378 1.83 -20.67 21.60
CA ASP A 378 1.15 -20.51 22.90
C ASP A 378 2.10 -20.76 24.12
N GLY A 379 3.40 -20.90 23.87
CA GLY A 379 4.43 -21.16 24.88
C GLY A 379 5.33 -19.94 25.12
N LYS A 380 6.29 -20.09 26.05
CA LYS A 380 7.29 -19.04 26.25
C LYS A 380 8.21 -18.95 25.04
N ASN A 381 8.23 -17.79 24.39
CA ASN A 381 9.04 -17.50 23.22
C ASN A 381 10.12 -16.44 23.51
N THR A 382 11.10 -16.40 22.61
CA THR A 382 12.09 -15.34 22.51
C THR A 382 12.15 -14.97 21.04
N LEU A 383 11.53 -13.85 20.70
CA LEU A 383 11.38 -13.34 19.35
C LEU A 383 12.37 -12.19 19.18
N ALA A 384 13.10 -12.22 18.08
CA ALA A 384 14.03 -11.18 17.69
C ALA A 384 13.74 -10.81 16.24
N GLY A 385 13.64 -9.50 15.97
CA GLY A 385 13.64 -8.95 14.62
C GLY A 385 15.04 -8.97 13.99
N ALA A 386 15.20 -8.28 12.88
CA ALA A 386 16.43 -8.31 12.09
C ALA A 386 17.63 -7.69 12.84
N ASP A 387 18.68 -8.49 13.06
CA ASP A 387 19.90 -8.07 13.75
C ASP A 387 21.10 -7.82 12.78
N PHE A 388 21.83 -6.72 13.03
CA PHE A 388 23.08 -6.26 12.40
C PHE A 388 23.12 -5.83 10.91
N GLY A 389 22.60 -4.62 10.60
CA GLY A 389 23.17 -3.76 9.55
C GLY A 389 22.19 -3.12 8.58
N VAL A 390 20.94 -3.59 8.55
CA VAL A 390 19.86 -3.05 7.73
C VAL A 390 18.77 -2.55 8.67
N LYS A 391 18.23 -1.35 8.44
CA LYS A 391 17.05 -0.87 9.15
C LYS A 391 15.84 -1.49 8.46
N LYS A 392 15.18 -2.45 9.09
CA LYS A 392 13.99 -3.10 8.54
C LYS A 392 12.94 -3.14 9.65
N ALA A 393 11.75 -2.68 9.33
CA ALA A 393 10.65 -2.71 10.27
C ALA A 393 10.07 -4.14 10.34
N ASP A 394 9.78 -4.61 11.55
CA ASP A 394 9.28 -5.95 11.82
C ASP A 394 8.00 -5.91 12.67
N LEU A 395 7.17 -6.94 12.53
CA LEU A 395 6.00 -7.17 13.38
C LEU A 395 6.16 -8.47 14.15
N LEU A 396 6.28 -8.35 15.48
CA LEU A 396 6.50 -9.47 16.39
C LEU A 396 5.23 -9.77 17.19
N MET A 397 4.86 -11.05 17.29
CA MET A 397 3.67 -11.49 18.05
C MET A 397 4.01 -12.66 18.97
N GLY A 398 3.95 -12.45 20.29
CA GLY A 398 4.17 -13.47 21.32
C GLY A 398 3.05 -14.50 21.42
N TYR A 399 1.79 -14.06 21.28
CA TYR A 399 0.56 -14.84 21.47
C TYR A 399 0.22 -15.14 22.93
N LYS A 400 0.56 -16.32 23.45
CA LYS A 400 0.39 -16.62 24.87
C LYS A 400 1.73 -17.07 25.37
N GLY A 401 2.09 -16.70 26.58
CA GLY A 401 3.39 -17.09 27.09
C GLY A 401 3.90 -16.07 28.07
N ASN A 402 5.18 -16.17 28.42
CA ASN A 402 5.86 -15.07 29.09
C ASN A 402 7.03 -14.75 28.19
N ASP A 403 6.75 -13.93 27.19
CA ASP A 403 7.57 -13.82 26.00
C ASP A 403 8.60 -12.70 26.15
N TYR A 404 9.68 -12.84 25.39
CA TYR A 404 10.67 -11.79 25.25
C TYR A 404 10.70 -11.38 23.78
N LEU A 405 10.36 -10.12 23.50
CA LEU A 405 10.30 -9.57 22.16
C LEU A 405 11.32 -8.45 22.03
N ASP A 406 12.20 -8.56 21.03
CA ASP A 406 13.22 -7.57 20.70
C ASP A 406 13.10 -7.24 19.21
N GLY A 407 12.67 -6.02 18.87
CA GLY A 407 12.48 -5.61 17.47
C GLY A 407 13.80 -5.50 16.68
N GLY A 408 14.92 -5.27 17.37
CA GLY A 408 16.20 -5.04 16.72
C GLY A 408 16.33 -3.60 16.23
N LYS A 409 16.55 -3.40 14.91
CA LYS A 409 16.68 -2.06 14.31
C LYS A 409 15.62 -1.87 13.23
N GLY A 410 14.83 -0.83 13.35
CA GLY A 410 13.71 -0.59 12.47
C GLY A 410 12.68 0.29 13.16
N ASP A 411 11.53 0.42 12.53
CA ASP A 411 10.37 1.00 13.21
C ASP A 411 9.40 -0.16 13.46
N ASP A 412 9.58 -0.86 14.59
CA ASP A 412 8.98 -2.19 14.80
C ASP A 412 7.62 -2.11 15.52
N ASP A 413 6.73 -3.06 15.24
CA ASP A 413 5.42 -3.21 15.89
C ASP A 413 5.39 -4.52 16.71
N LEU A 414 5.33 -4.40 18.04
CA LEU A 414 5.44 -5.52 18.97
C LEU A 414 4.11 -5.79 19.69
N TYR A 415 3.70 -7.05 19.72
CA TYR A 415 2.49 -7.53 20.40
C TYR A 415 2.85 -8.71 21.31
N GLY A 416 2.73 -8.54 22.62
CA GLY A 416 3.07 -9.58 23.60
C GLY A 416 1.99 -10.67 23.67
N GLY A 417 0.73 -10.24 23.72
CA GLY A 417 -0.42 -11.11 23.89
C GLY A 417 -0.75 -11.40 25.36
N GLU A 418 -1.10 -12.65 25.67
CA GLU A 418 -1.44 -13.06 27.04
C GLU A 418 -0.20 -13.50 27.82
N GLY A 419 0.02 -12.88 28.98
CA GLY A 419 0.96 -13.34 30.01
C GLY A 419 1.89 -12.24 30.46
N TYR A 420 3.09 -12.58 30.96
CA TYR A 420 4.06 -11.60 31.48
C TYR A 420 5.18 -11.40 30.48
N ASP A 421 4.99 -10.42 29.60
CA ASP A 421 5.89 -10.22 28.48
C ASP A 421 6.94 -9.15 28.75
N VAL A 422 8.06 -9.26 28.04
CA VAL A 422 9.17 -8.30 28.09
C VAL A 422 9.44 -7.78 26.69
N PHE A 423 9.20 -6.49 26.50
CA PHE A 423 9.53 -5.74 25.28
C PHE A 423 10.90 -5.09 25.47
N ALA A 424 11.89 -5.53 24.69
CA ALA A 424 13.26 -5.07 24.79
C ALA A 424 13.61 -4.08 23.69
N PHE A 425 14.23 -2.97 24.08
CA PHE A 425 14.69 -1.93 23.18
C PHE A 425 16.15 -1.57 23.48
N HIS A 426 16.94 -1.56 22.42
CA HIS A 426 18.35 -1.21 22.47
C HIS A 426 18.56 0.20 21.92
N LYS A 427 19.60 0.90 22.36
CA LYS A 427 19.96 2.19 21.76
C LYS A 427 20.19 2.05 20.25
N GLY A 428 19.51 2.87 19.45
CA GLY A 428 19.51 2.81 18.00
C GLY A 428 18.47 1.83 17.42
N THR A 429 17.45 1.48 18.21
CA THR A 429 16.31 0.66 17.79
C THR A 429 15.51 1.34 16.68
N GLY A 430 15.30 2.67 16.75
CA GLY A 430 14.43 3.41 15.83
C GLY A 430 13.16 3.90 16.53
N HIS A 431 12.04 3.88 15.80
CA HIS A 431 10.75 4.33 16.32
C HIS A 431 9.79 3.15 16.46
N ASP A 432 9.70 2.56 17.66
CA ASP A 432 8.96 1.32 17.88
C ASP A 432 7.59 1.55 18.52
N LYS A 433 6.72 0.55 18.44
CA LYS A 433 5.38 0.56 18.99
C LYS A 433 5.06 -0.76 19.68
N ILE A 434 4.48 -0.67 20.88
CA ILE A 434 3.86 -1.78 21.57
C ILE A 434 2.35 -1.67 21.43
N GLY A 435 1.71 -2.66 20.84
CA GLY A 435 0.28 -2.61 20.49
C GLY A 435 -0.69 -3.01 21.60
N ASP A 436 -0.27 -3.83 22.56
CA ASP A 436 -1.16 -4.50 23.53
C ASP A 436 -0.65 -4.51 24.98
N PHE A 437 0.19 -3.53 25.34
CA PHE A 437 0.86 -3.50 26.65
C PHE A 437 -0.10 -3.58 27.85
N ASN A 438 0.06 -4.62 28.66
CA ASN A 438 -0.67 -4.80 29.91
C ASN A 438 0.15 -4.27 31.10
N VAL A 439 -0.23 -3.11 31.60
CA VAL A 439 0.47 -2.42 32.72
C VAL A 439 0.60 -3.24 34.01
N LYS A 440 -0.16 -4.32 34.19
CA LYS A 440 -0.10 -5.17 35.39
C LYS A 440 0.88 -6.34 35.23
N GLU A 441 1.18 -6.75 34.01
CA GLU A 441 1.90 -7.99 33.71
C GLU A 441 3.22 -7.69 32.98
N ASP A 442 3.18 -6.78 32.01
CA ASP A 442 4.28 -6.58 31.07
C ASP A 442 5.35 -5.60 31.55
N LYS A 443 6.52 -5.73 30.93
CA LYS A 443 7.69 -4.90 31.21
C LYS A 443 8.36 -4.41 29.93
N ILE A 444 8.92 -3.21 30.03
CA ILE A 444 9.73 -2.57 29.00
C ILE A 444 11.17 -2.60 29.48
N ALA A 445 12.04 -3.29 28.75
CA ALA A 445 13.46 -3.35 29.00
C ALA A 445 14.20 -2.35 28.10
N LEU A 446 14.95 -1.42 28.69
CA LEU A 446 15.70 -0.39 27.97
C LEU A 446 17.19 -0.57 28.20
N TYR A 447 17.92 -0.86 27.13
CA TYR A 447 19.33 -1.22 27.16
C TYR A 447 20.19 -0.21 26.38
N GLY A 448 21.30 0.25 26.97
CA GLY A 448 22.28 1.15 26.35
C GLY A 448 21.92 2.64 26.39
N TYR A 449 20.78 3.02 26.98
CA TYR A 449 20.33 4.42 27.09
C TYR A 449 20.90 5.17 28.30
N GLY A 450 21.51 4.46 29.27
CA GLY A 450 22.13 5.06 30.45
C GLY A 450 21.17 5.56 31.53
N PHE A 451 19.90 5.14 31.48
CA PHE A 451 18.94 5.39 32.56
C PHE A 451 19.26 4.55 33.79
N LYS A 452 19.26 5.18 34.96
CA LYS A 452 19.45 4.53 36.26
C LYS A 452 18.13 4.28 36.98
N TRP A 453 17.13 5.11 36.70
CA TRP A 453 15.83 5.07 37.36
C TRP A 453 14.70 5.22 36.35
N ALA A 454 13.63 4.44 36.52
CA ALA A 454 12.43 4.53 35.69
C ALA A 454 11.78 5.92 35.70
N SER A 455 11.96 6.70 36.78
CA SER A 455 11.51 8.09 36.83
C SER A 455 12.18 8.99 35.80
N GLN A 456 13.40 8.68 35.36
CA GLN A 456 14.08 9.41 34.28
C GLN A 456 13.45 9.12 32.92
N VAL A 457 12.99 7.89 32.71
CA VAL A 457 12.26 7.47 31.50
C VAL A 457 10.89 8.16 31.48
N MET A 458 10.13 8.06 32.57
CA MET A 458 8.81 8.69 32.66
C MET A 458 8.85 10.23 32.54
N ALA A 459 9.93 10.88 32.99
CA ALA A 459 10.13 12.33 32.81
C ALA A 459 10.37 12.74 31.35
N LYS A 460 10.68 11.78 30.48
CA LYS A 460 10.84 11.94 29.02
C LYS A 460 9.67 11.36 28.23
N ALA A 461 8.59 10.99 28.91
CA ALA A 461 7.41 10.46 28.26
C ALA A 461 6.40 11.57 27.94
N GLU A 462 5.64 11.38 26.87
CA GLU A 462 4.60 12.26 26.40
C GLU A 462 3.29 11.48 26.24
N THR A 463 2.17 12.07 26.65
CA THR A 463 0.84 11.49 26.37
C THR A 463 0.39 11.92 24.98
N THR A 464 0.03 10.96 24.15
CA THR A 464 -0.54 11.19 22.81
C THR A 464 -2.02 10.84 22.80
N LYS A 465 -2.70 11.05 21.65
CA LYS A 465 -4.09 10.61 21.47
C LYS A 465 -4.21 9.07 21.53
N ASP A 466 -3.15 8.36 21.13
CA ASP A 466 -3.14 6.90 20.96
C ASP A 466 -2.47 6.16 22.12
N GLY A 467 -1.83 6.88 23.07
CA GLY A 467 -1.18 6.26 24.22
C GLY A 467 -0.08 7.12 24.86
N THR A 468 1.09 6.52 25.06
CA THR A 468 2.26 7.19 25.66
C THR A 468 3.49 6.96 24.80
N VAL A 469 4.21 8.02 24.45
CA VAL A 469 5.49 7.94 23.74
C VAL A 469 6.64 8.17 24.71
N LEU A 470 7.61 7.27 24.73
CA LEU A 470 8.87 7.44 25.45
C LEU A 470 9.92 8.04 24.52
N HIS A 471 10.47 9.20 24.86
CA HIS A 471 11.52 9.86 24.07
C HIS A 471 12.91 9.45 24.58
N LEU A 472 13.63 8.62 23.82
CA LEU A 472 14.87 7.96 24.25
C LEU A 472 16.13 8.50 23.54
N GLY A 473 16.06 9.69 22.96
CA GLY A 473 17.15 10.31 22.20
C GLY A 473 16.73 10.45 20.75
N GLU A 474 17.43 9.77 19.84
CA GLU A 474 16.99 9.60 18.44
C GLU A 474 15.90 8.52 18.31
N ASP A 475 15.76 7.68 19.34
CA ASP A 475 14.81 6.56 19.38
C ASP A 475 13.53 6.95 20.14
N THR A 476 12.41 6.32 19.77
CA THR A 476 11.12 6.47 20.47
C THR A 476 10.42 5.13 20.63
N VAL A 477 9.67 4.97 21.73
CA VAL A 477 8.77 3.81 21.92
C VAL A 477 7.36 4.32 22.22
N GLU A 478 6.41 4.05 21.34
CA GLU A 478 4.98 4.27 21.56
C GLU A 478 4.36 3.07 22.29
N ILE A 479 3.62 3.33 23.35
CA ILE A 479 2.86 2.34 24.11
C ILE A 479 1.37 2.60 23.83
N GLY A 480 0.81 1.81 22.92
CA GLY A 480 -0.57 1.97 22.46
C GLY A 480 -1.59 1.72 23.56
N GLY A 481 -2.63 2.55 23.62
CA GLY A 481 -3.77 2.40 24.55
C GLY A 481 -3.45 2.64 26.03
N VAL A 482 -2.21 2.95 26.38
CA VAL A 482 -1.77 3.15 27.77
C VAL A 482 -1.44 4.61 28.01
N SER A 483 -2.16 5.24 28.94
CA SER A 483 -1.85 6.60 29.37
C SER A 483 -0.65 6.63 30.34
N LEU A 484 0.10 7.73 30.33
CA LEU A 484 1.31 7.88 31.14
C LEU A 484 1.06 7.68 32.64
N HIS A 485 -0.13 8.02 33.13
CA HIS A 485 -0.53 7.85 34.53
C HIS A 485 -0.72 6.39 34.95
N GLN A 486 -0.91 5.48 34.00
CA GLN A 486 -1.03 4.04 34.26
C GLN A 486 0.33 3.36 34.38
N LEU A 487 1.40 3.97 33.83
CA LEU A 487 2.75 3.45 33.92
C LEU A 487 3.34 3.74 35.30
N THR A 488 4.12 2.78 35.80
CA THR A 488 4.82 2.90 37.07
C THR A 488 6.28 2.47 36.93
N VAL A 489 7.08 2.77 37.94
CA VAL A 489 8.49 2.33 37.99
C VAL A 489 8.68 0.81 37.87
N LYS A 490 7.63 0.01 38.15
CA LYS A 490 7.68 -1.46 38.07
C LYS A 490 7.60 -1.99 36.63
N ASN A 491 7.12 -1.17 35.70
CA ASN A 491 7.00 -1.53 34.29
C ASN A 491 8.32 -1.47 33.54
N PHE A 492 9.42 -1.05 34.18
CA PHE A 492 10.71 -0.84 33.51
C PHE A 492 11.82 -1.75 34.05
N ILE A 493 12.59 -2.33 33.15
CA ILE A 493 13.85 -3.04 33.38
C ILE A 493 14.98 -2.19 32.76
N LEU A 494 16.02 -1.87 33.53
CA LEU A 494 17.14 -1.01 33.10
C LEU A 494 18.49 -1.70 33.36
N ASP A 495 19.55 -1.27 32.68
CA ASP A 495 20.91 -1.85 32.73
C ASP A 495 21.56 -1.93 34.12
N GLU A 496 21.13 -1.13 35.11
CA GLU A 496 21.69 -1.12 36.47
C GLU A 496 20.60 -1.19 37.58
N PRO A 497 20.90 -1.73 38.77
CA PRO A 497 19.92 -2.47 39.59
C PRO A 497 18.86 -1.62 40.31
N GLN A 498 17.64 -2.17 40.36
CA GLN A 498 16.54 -1.76 41.22
C GLN A 498 16.85 -2.00 42.71
N TYR A 499 17.65 -1.17 43.38
CA TYR A 499 17.65 -1.08 44.85
C TYR A 499 18.10 0.30 45.36
N ALA A 500 17.20 0.99 46.07
CA ALA A 500 17.49 1.72 47.30
C ALA A 500 16.28 1.60 48.22
#